data_AF-A0A2S9FH45-F1
#
_entry.id   AF-A0A2S9FH45-F1
#
_cell.length_a   1.000
_cell.length_b   1.000
_cell.length_c   1.000
_cell.angle_alpha   90.00
_cell.angle_beta   90.00
_cell.angle_gamma   90.00
#
_symmetry.space_group_name_H-M   'P 1'
#
loop_
_entity.id
_entity.type
_entity.pdbx_description
1 polymer ?
#
loop_
_entity_poly.entity_id
_entity_poly.type
_entity_poly.pdbx_seq_one_letter_code
_entity_poly.pdbx_strand_id
1 'polypeptide(L)'
;MNRLLRTQGVTAPAGFRATGIAAGIKASGKLDLALVFNEGPDYSAAGVFTRNKVKAAPVLWSQQVLTTGRLRAVILNSGGANACTGPGGFQDTHATAEAVAAALSDW
;
A
#
# COMPACT_ATOMS: atom_id res chain seq x y z
N MET A 1 -4.06 22.18 -23.79
CA MET A 1 -4.69 21.02 -24.46
C MET A 1 -4.51 19.81 -23.54
N ASN A 2 -5.52 19.47 -22.74
CA ASN A 2 -5.40 18.40 -21.73
C ASN A 2 -5.69 17.05 -22.38
N ARG A 3 -4.62 16.33 -22.74
CA ARG A 3 -4.72 14.97 -23.26
C ARG A 3 -4.45 13.97 -22.12
N LEU A 4 -5.39 13.06 -21.88
CA LEU A 4 -5.19 11.94 -20.97
C LEU A 4 -4.25 10.91 -21.62
N LEU A 5 -3.15 10.55 -20.95
CA LEU A 5 -2.14 9.61 -21.45
C LEU A 5 -2.21 8.29 -20.66
N ARG A 6 -2.35 7.16 -21.36
CA ARG A 6 -2.48 5.83 -20.73
C ARG A 6 -1.16 5.20 -20.30
N THR A 7 -0.03 5.69 -20.79
CA THR A 7 1.31 5.12 -20.54
C THR A 7 2.02 5.73 -19.32
N GLN A 8 1.31 6.56 -18.56
CA GLN A 8 1.80 7.20 -17.33
C GLN A 8 1.08 6.59 -16.11
N GLY A 9 1.76 6.58 -14.96
CA GLY A 9 1.27 5.96 -13.73
C GLY A 9 1.46 6.85 -12.50
N VAL A 10 1.58 6.22 -11.32
CA VAL A 10 1.63 6.90 -10.01
C VAL A 10 2.82 7.84 -9.82
N THR A 11 3.88 7.70 -10.63
CA THR A 11 5.07 8.55 -10.60
C THR A 11 5.05 9.68 -11.63
N ALA A 12 3.94 9.85 -12.37
CA ALA A 12 3.81 10.96 -13.31
C ALA A 12 3.68 12.34 -12.60
N PRO A 13 2.95 12.47 -11.48
CA PRO A 13 3.03 13.66 -10.64
C PRO A 13 4.37 13.72 -9.90
N ALA A 14 4.84 14.94 -9.62
CA ALA A 14 6.02 15.17 -8.78
C ALA A 14 5.78 14.74 -7.33
N GLY A 15 6.85 14.42 -6.61
CA GLY A 15 6.80 14.04 -5.19
C GLY A 15 6.38 12.60 -4.94
N PHE A 16 6.40 11.73 -5.96
CA PHE A 16 6.07 10.32 -5.81
C PHE A 16 7.16 9.40 -6.38
N ARG A 17 7.56 8.41 -5.57
CA ARG A 17 8.37 7.27 -6.00
C ARG A 17 7.54 6.00 -5.99
N ALA A 18 7.91 5.05 -6.83
CA ALA A 18 7.33 3.71 -6.79
C ALA A 18 8.33 2.65 -7.25
N THR A 19 8.17 1.44 -6.73
CA THR A 19 8.91 0.27 -7.19
C THR A 19 8.07 -1.00 -7.03
N GLY A 20 8.43 -2.05 -7.75
CA GLY A 20 7.87 -3.38 -7.60
C GLY A 20 8.97 -4.43 -7.66
N ILE A 21 8.91 -5.41 -6.76
CA ILE A 21 9.90 -6.49 -6.66
C ILE A 21 9.22 -7.86 -6.70
N ALA A 22 10.01 -8.89 -7.00
CA ALA A 22 9.65 -10.28 -6.77
C ALA A 22 10.17 -10.67 -5.37
N ALA A 23 9.31 -10.57 -4.36
CA ALA A 23 9.60 -10.92 -2.98
C ALA A 23 9.45 -12.42 -2.69
N GLY A 24 8.95 -13.20 -3.66
CA GLY A 24 8.81 -14.66 -3.54
C GLY A 24 7.49 -15.10 -2.91
N ILE A 25 6.49 -14.22 -2.84
CA ILE A 25 5.13 -14.55 -2.40
C ILE A 25 4.44 -15.41 -3.45
N LYS A 26 4.62 -15.09 -4.74
CA LYS A 26 4.11 -15.90 -5.84
C LYS A 26 5.10 -17.00 -6.19
N ALA A 27 4.65 -18.25 -6.20
CA ALA A 27 5.42 -19.39 -6.70
C ALA A 27 5.95 -19.21 -8.14
N SER A 28 5.28 -18.38 -8.96
CA SER A 28 5.72 -18.07 -10.33
C SER A 28 6.98 -17.20 -10.44
N GLY A 29 7.45 -16.60 -9.33
CA GLY A 29 8.59 -15.66 -9.34
C GLY A 29 8.32 -14.29 -10.00
N LYS A 30 7.08 -14.03 -10.42
CA LYS A 30 6.67 -12.71 -10.96
C LYS A 30 6.62 -11.67 -9.84
N LEU A 31 6.71 -10.39 -10.22
CA LEU A 31 6.53 -9.26 -9.30
C LEU A 31 5.26 -9.42 -8.45
N ASP A 32 5.41 -9.23 -7.15
CA ASP A 32 4.39 -9.55 -6.17
C ASP A 32 4.36 -8.64 -4.94
N LEU A 33 5.31 -7.71 -4.81
CA LEU A 33 5.30 -6.65 -3.79
C LEU A 33 5.60 -5.31 -4.44
N ALA A 34 4.80 -4.29 -4.14
CA ALA A 34 4.91 -2.94 -4.69
C ALA A 34 4.84 -1.89 -3.59
N LEU A 35 5.63 -0.83 -3.74
CA LEU A 35 5.65 0.34 -2.86
C LEU A 35 5.32 1.59 -3.68
N VAL A 36 4.47 2.45 -3.13
CA VAL A 36 4.29 3.85 -3.55
C VAL A 36 4.64 4.74 -2.38
N PHE A 37 5.51 5.73 -2.60
CA PHE A 37 6.05 6.60 -1.56
C PHE A 37 5.82 8.07 -1.93
N ASN A 38 5.28 8.84 -0.98
CA ASN A 38 5.07 10.28 -1.08
C ASN A 38 6.26 11.01 -0.43
N GLU A 39 7.01 11.75 -1.25
CA GLU A 39 8.18 12.54 -0.84
C GLU A 39 7.80 13.83 -0.10
N GLY A 40 6.52 14.20 -0.08
CA GLY A 40 6.02 15.43 0.53
C GLY A 40 6.06 16.63 -0.42
N PRO A 41 5.88 17.87 0.09
CA PRO A 41 5.77 18.23 1.52
C PRO A 41 4.41 17.87 2.15
N ASP A 42 3.37 17.72 1.33
CA ASP A 42 2.02 17.43 1.80
C ASP A 42 1.75 15.93 1.82
N TYR A 43 0.99 15.49 2.82
CA TYR A 43 0.70 14.06 3.06
C TYR A 43 -0.79 13.73 3.01
N SER A 44 -1.61 14.62 2.47
CA SER A 44 -3.07 14.47 2.42
C SER A 44 -3.48 13.19 1.70
N ALA A 45 -4.39 12.43 2.31
CA ALA A 45 -4.86 11.16 1.79
C ALA A 45 -6.36 10.96 2.01
N ALA A 46 -6.99 10.27 1.07
CA ALA A 46 -8.37 9.81 1.16
C ALA A 46 -8.48 8.40 0.58
N GLY A 47 -9.50 7.65 1.01
CA GLY A 47 -9.70 6.29 0.51
C GLY A 47 -11.07 5.76 0.87
N VAL A 48 -11.57 4.92 -0.02
CA VAL A 48 -12.82 4.19 0.14
C VAL A 48 -12.52 2.71 0.12
N PHE A 49 -13.31 1.94 0.86
CA PHE A 49 -13.07 0.52 1.08
C PHE A 49 -14.27 -0.30 0.69
N THR A 50 -14.06 -1.61 0.49
CA THR A 50 -15.14 -2.53 0.18
C THR A 50 -16.25 -2.46 1.23
N ARG A 51 -17.50 -2.48 0.77
CA ARG A 51 -18.70 -2.55 1.64
C ARG A 51 -19.01 -3.96 2.11
N ASN A 52 -18.25 -4.98 1.65
CA ASN A 52 -18.45 -6.35 2.09
C ASN A 52 -18.37 -6.46 3.62
N LYS A 53 -19.23 -7.29 4.22
CA LYS A 53 -19.20 -7.59 5.65
C LYS A 53 -17.89 -8.31 6.03
N VAL A 54 -17.40 -9.18 5.16
CA VAL A 54 -16.10 -9.84 5.32
C VAL A 54 -15.01 -8.94 4.73
N LYS A 55 -14.15 -8.41 5.60
CA LYS A 55 -13.03 -7.55 5.22
C LYS A 55 -11.71 -8.24 5.56
N ALA A 56 -10.74 -8.12 4.65
CA ALA A 56 -9.38 -8.59 4.89
C ALA A 56 -8.70 -7.73 5.95
N ALA A 57 -7.70 -8.29 6.64
CA ALA A 57 -6.86 -7.56 7.59
C ALA A 57 -6.29 -6.23 7.03
N PRO A 58 -5.70 -6.18 5.82
CA PRO A 58 -5.18 -4.94 5.25
C PRO A 58 -6.25 -3.86 5.00
N VAL A 59 -7.50 -4.26 4.74
CA VAL A 59 -8.61 -3.30 4.61
C VAL A 59 -8.92 -2.67 5.96
N LEU A 60 -9.08 -3.49 7.01
CA LEU A 60 -9.40 -3.01 8.36
C LEU A 60 -8.28 -2.10 8.90
N TRP A 61 -7.02 -2.46 8.68
CA TRP A 61 -5.86 -1.64 9.05
C TRP A 61 -5.88 -0.29 8.34
N SER A 62 -5.99 -0.31 7.01
CA SER A 62 -5.96 0.91 6.20
C SER A 62 -7.14 1.85 6.50
N GLN A 63 -8.30 1.30 6.87
CA GLN A 63 -9.44 2.07 7.37
C GLN A 63 -9.09 2.88 8.62
N GLN A 64 -8.36 2.28 9.57
CA GLN A 64 -7.92 2.97 10.78
C GLN A 64 -6.90 4.06 10.45
N VAL A 65 -5.89 3.74 9.64
CA VAL A 65 -4.85 4.72 9.24
C VAL A 65 -5.45 5.93 8.55
N LEU A 66 -6.39 5.74 7.62
CA LEU A 66 -7.01 6.84 6.87
C LEU A 66 -7.91 7.75 7.71
N THR A 67 -8.27 7.40 8.94
CA THR A 67 -8.95 8.34 9.85
C THR A 67 -8.09 9.58 10.15
N THR A 68 -6.77 9.48 9.98
CA THR A 68 -5.83 10.60 10.14
C THR A 68 -5.80 11.55 8.96
N GLY A 69 -6.35 11.15 7.80
CA GLY A 69 -6.26 11.91 6.55
C GLY A 69 -4.84 12.05 6.00
N ARG A 70 -3.87 11.26 6.47
CA ARG A 70 -2.46 11.38 6.09
C ARG A 70 -1.83 10.04 5.70
N LEU A 71 -1.02 10.03 4.64
CA LEU A 71 -0.21 8.87 4.23
C LEU A 71 1.16 9.29 3.71
N ARG A 72 2.19 8.53 4.12
CA ARG A 72 3.55 8.65 3.58
C ARG A 72 3.86 7.56 2.54
N ALA A 73 3.32 6.36 2.70
CA ALA A 73 3.54 5.26 1.79
C ALA A 73 2.33 4.32 1.69
N VAL A 74 2.26 3.58 0.60
CA VAL A 74 1.34 2.45 0.41
C VAL A 74 2.19 1.24 0.00
N ILE A 75 2.12 0.17 0.81
CA ILE A 75 2.72 -1.13 0.52
C ILE A 75 1.63 -2.10 0.08
N LEU A 76 1.84 -2.78 -1.03
CA LEU A 76 0.84 -3.64 -1.66
C LEU A 76 1.49 -4.96 -2.05
N ASN A 77 0.91 -6.08 -1.60
CA ASN A 77 1.33 -7.40 -2.06
C ASN A 77 0.25 -8.05 -2.94
N SER A 78 0.66 -9.05 -3.72
CA SER A 78 -0.22 -9.96 -4.45
C SER A 78 0.26 -11.39 -4.25
N GLY A 79 -0.57 -12.37 -4.60
CA GLY A 79 -0.29 -13.78 -4.30
C GLY A 79 -0.87 -14.27 -2.95
N GLY A 80 -1.35 -13.37 -2.10
CA GLY A 80 -2.10 -13.69 -0.88
C GLY A 80 -2.90 -12.49 -0.38
N ALA A 81 -4.20 -12.67 -0.12
CA ALA A 81 -5.11 -11.58 0.21
C ALA A 81 -5.08 -11.15 1.69
N ASN A 82 -4.50 -11.98 2.56
CA ASN A 82 -4.56 -11.83 4.02
C ASN A 82 -5.99 -11.57 4.53
N ALA A 83 -6.93 -12.40 4.05
CA ALA A 83 -8.34 -12.35 4.38
C ALA A 83 -8.76 -13.59 5.16
N CYS A 84 -9.71 -13.44 6.10
CA CYS A 84 -10.18 -14.53 6.96
C CYS A 84 -9.06 -15.19 7.80
N THR A 85 -8.01 -14.42 8.12
CA THR A 85 -6.80 -14.85 8.85
C THR A 85 -6.83 -14.50 10.35
N GLY A 86 -7.95 -13.94 10.82
CA GLY A 86 -8.15 -13.61 12.24
C GLY A 86 -7.16 -12.57 12.78
N PRO A 87 -6.95 -12.53 14.10
CA PRO A 87 -6.02 -11.59 14.73
C PRO A 87 -4.58 -11.74 14.24
N GLY A 88 -4.13 -12.96 13.93
CA GLY A 88 -2.77 -13.21 13.42
C GLY A 88 -2.51 -12.47 12.11
N GLY A 89 -3.41 -12.58 11.13
CA GLY A 89 -3.26 -11.84 9.87
C GLY A 89 -3.36 -10.32 10.03
N PHE A 90 -4.10 -9.84 11.04
CA PHE A 90 -4.08 -8.42 11.40
C PHE A 90 -2.73 -7.98 11.94
N GLN A 91 -2.09 -8.79 12.79
CA GLN A 91 -0.74 -8.53 13.26
C GLN A 91 0.30 -8.58 12.13
N ASP A 92 0.17 -9.49 11.17
CA ASP A 92 1.04 -9.51 9.97
C ASP A 92 0.92 -8.20 9.16
N THR A 93 -0.30 -7.66 9.06
CA THR A 93 -0.55 -6.36 8.43
C THR A 93 0.13 -5.22 9.19
N HIS A 94 -0.04 -5.19 10.52
CA HIS A 94 0.62 -4.20 11.39
C HIS A 94 2.14 -4.29 11.26
N ALA A 95 2.71 -5.49 11.36
CA ALA A 95 4.14 -5.74 11.24
C ALA A 95 4.69 -5.32 9.87
N THR A 96 3.92 -5.51 8.79
CA THR A 96 4.28 -5.01 7.46
C THR A 96 4.35 -3.48 7.44
N ALA A 97 3.37 -2.79 8.04
CA ALA A 97 3.37 -1.33 8.11
C ALA A 97 4.57 -0.80 8.93
N GLU A 98 4.87 -1.42 10.07
CA GLU A 98 6.04 -1.10 10.90
C GLU A 98 7.36 -1.32 10.15
N ALA A 99 7.50 -2.46 9.45
CA ALA A 99 8.71 -2.76 8.67
C ALA A 99 8.95 -1.73 7.56
N VAL A 100 7.89 -1.29 6.88
CA VAL A 100 7.99 -0.22 5.87
C VAL A 100 8.33 1.12 6.52
N ALA A 101 7.73 1.45 7.67
CA ALA A 101 8.04 2.67 8.39
C ALA A 101 9.51 2.71 8.84
N ALA A 102 10.03 1.61 9.38
CA ALA A 102 11.43 1.48 9.78
C ALA A 102 12.37 1.56 8.57
N ALA A 103 12.05 0.91 7.45
CA ALA A 103 12.88 0.97 6.24
C ALA A 103 12.92 2.37 5.59
N LEU A 104 11.96 3.23 5.89
CA LEU A 104 11.84 4.60 5.37
C LEU A 104 12.15 5.67 6.43
N SER A 105 12.62 5.30 7.63
CA SER A 105 12.80 6.24 8.74
C SER A 105 13.85 7.31 8.44
N ASP A 106 14.84 6.97 7.61
CA ASP A 106 15.98 7.83 7.29
C ASP A 106 15.78 8.59 5.96
N TRP A 107 14.54 8.62 5.44
CA TRP A 107 14.18 9.22 4.16
C TRP A 107 13.54 10.61 4.29
#